data_AF-A0A2S5GFY5-F1
#
_entry.id   AF-A0A2S5GFY5-F1
#
_cell.length_a   1.000
_cell.length_b   1.000
_cell.length_c   1.000
_cell.angle_alpha   90.00
_cell.angle_beta   90.00
_cell.angle_gamma   90.00
#
_symmetry.space_group_name_H-M   'P 1'
#
loop_
_entity.id
_entity.type
_entity.pdbx_description
1 polymer ?
#
loop_
_entity_poly.entity_id
_entity_poly.type
_entity_poly.pdbx_seq_one_letter_code
_entity_poly.pdbx_strand_id
1 'polypeptide(L)'
;MKVSTEQAFDMLPHAADIYTKLNVRDYLQKNVFKPKKGESTSIAKKLAGADMIAYILKNLPKAKSDFFHIIAIFESKKVEEVKSQPLTQTMVSIKAIITDKDLMDFFKESV
;
A
#
# COMPACT_ATOMS: atom_id res chain seq x y z
N MET A 1 15.15 -0.90 16.09
CA MET A 1 15.57 -1.62 14.88
C MET A 1 15.13 -0.81 13.67
N LYS A 2 16.04 -0.26 12.85
CA LYS A 2 15.67 0.47 11.63
C LYS A 2 15.58 -0.55 10.49
N VAL A 3 14.36 -0.89 10.07
CA VAL A 3 14.12 -1.70 8.87
C VAL A 3 14.35 -0.81 7.66
N SER A 4 15.19 -1.24 6.71
CA SER A 4 15.36 -0.51 5.45
C SER A 4 14.12 -0.62 4.57
N THR A 5 13.93 0.31 3.66
CA THR A 5 12.81 0.26 2.74
C THR A 5 12.85 -1.00 1.87
N GLU A 6 14.01 -1.42 1.39
CA GLU A 6 14.13 -2.66 0.62
C GLU A 6 13.70 -3.90 1.42
N GLN A 7 14.18 -4.03 2.67
CA GLN A 7 13.77 -5.12 3.55
C GLN A 7 12.26 -5.10 3.82
N ALA A 8 11.67 -3.92 4.00
CA ALA A 8 10.24 -3.78 4.18
C ALA A 8 9.44 -4.23 2.95
N PHE A 9 9.87 -3.81 1.75
CA PHE A 9 9.23 -4.19 0.50
C PHE A 9 9.32 -5.69 0.25
N ASP A 10 10.39 -6.36 0.69
CA ASP A 10 10.51 -7.82 0.63
C ASP A 10 9.61 -8.54 1.64
N MET A 11 9.27 -7.90 2.77
CA MET A 11 8.36 -8.46 3.76
C MET A 11 6.87 -8.32 3.39
N LEU A 12 6.50 -7.30 2.62
CA LEU A 12 5.11 -6.98 2.29
C LEU A 12 4.32 -8.10 1.59
N PRO A 13 4.89 -8.85 0.62
CA PRO A 13 4.19 -10.00 0.02
C PRO A 13 3.84 -11.08 1.05
N HIS A 14 4.72 -11.32 2.02
CA HIS A 14 4.46 -12.28 3.10
C HIS A 14 3.32 -11.82 4.01
N ALA A 15 3.22 -10.52 4.30
CA ALA A 15 2.10 -9.97 5.04
C ALA A 15 0.76 -10.16 4.29
N ALA A 16 0.77 -9.99 2.96
CA ALA A 16 -0.41 -10.21 2.12
C ALA A 16 -0.80 -11.70 2.03
N ASP A 17 0.18 -12.60 2.05
CA ASP A 17 -0.06 -14.03 2.18
C ASP A 17 -0.68 -14.40 3.52
N ILE A 18 -0.20 -13.81 4.63
CA ILE A 18 -0.80 -13.98 5.95
C ILE A 18 -2.25 -13.49 5.95
N TYR A 19 -2.51 -12.31 5.37
CA TYR A 19 -3.88 -11.77 5.23
C TYR A 19 -4.82 -12.76 4.56
N THR A 20 -4.34 -13.42 3.49
CA THR A 20 -5.10 -14.41 2.74
C THR A 20 -5.29 -15.71 3.54
N LYS A 21 -4.21 -16.24 4.12
CA LYS A 21 -4.20 -17.52 4.85
C LYS A 21 -5.07 -17.48 6.11
N LEU A 22 -5.05 -16.37 6.84
CA LEU A 22 -5.87 -16.18 8.04
C LEU A 22 -7.31 -15.77 7.74
N ASN A 23 -7.67 -15.67 6.46
CA ASN A 23 -8.98 -15.22 6.02
C ASN A 23 -9.42 -13.92 6.73
N VAL A 24 -8.49 -12.95 6.77
CA VAL A 24 -8.68 -11.69 7.50
C VAL A 24 -9.88 -10.91 6.96
N ARG A 25 -10.19 -11.08 5.66
CA ARG A 25 -11.40 -10.53 5.03
C ARG A 25 -12.67 -10.93 5.77
N ASP A 26 -12.86 -12.22 6.03
CA ASP A 26 -14.02 -12.72 6.76
C ASP A 26 -14.02 -12.24 8.21
N TYR A 27 -12.85 -12.19 8.85
CA TYR A 27 -12.72 -11.64 10.19
C TYR A 27 -13.15 -10.17 10.24
N LEU A 28 -12.69 -9.35 9.30
CA LEU A 28 -13.04 -7.93 9.19
C LEU A 28 -14.55 -7.76 8.95
N GLN A 29 -15.14 -8.53 8.04
CA GLN A 29 -16.57 -8.48 7.75
C GLN A 29 -17.42 -8.85 8.98
N LYS A 30 -17.02 -9.88 9.74
CA LYS A 30 -17.81 -10.39 10.87
C LYS A 30 -17.63 -9.59 12.15
N ASN A 31 -16.41 -9.09 12.43
CA ASN A 31 -16.06 -8.54 13.74
C ASN A 31 -15.81 -7.03 13.74
N VAL A 32 -15.33 -6.46 12.63
CA VAL A 32 -14.92 -5.05 12.55
C VAL A 32 -15.96 -4.21 11.84
N PHE A 33 -16.41 -4.65 10.67
CA PHE A 33 -17.43 -3.98 9.87
C PHE A 33 -18.81 -4.58 10.17
N LYS A 34 -19.33 -4.31 11.38
CA LYS A 34 -20.68 -4.74 11.74
C LYS A 34 -21.69 -4.07 10.80
N PRO A 35 -22.46 -4.82 10.00
CA PRO A 35 -23.43 -4.23 9.09
C PRO A 35 -24.54 -3.55 9.88
N LYS A 36 -24.53 -2.22 9.89
CA LYS A 36 -25.71 -1.44 10.26
C LYS A 36 -26.71 -1.50 9.10
N LYS A 37 -28.00 -1.56 9.42
CA LYS A 37 -29.08 -1.59 8.42
C LYS A 37 -28.91 -0.39 7.47
N GLY A 38 -28.69 -0.66 6.17
CA GLY A 38 -28.49 0.37 5.14
C GLY A 38 -27.02 0.70 4.77
N GLU A 39 -26.01 0.21 5.50
CA GLU A 39 -24.59 0.52 5.24
C GLU A 39 -23.84 -0.52 4.36
N SER A 40 -24.56 -1.48 3.79
CA SER A 40 -23.97 -2.60 3.02
C SER A 40 -22.97 -2.15 1.95
N THR A 41 -23.29 -1.06 1.23
CA THR A 41 -22.43 -0.50 0.17
C THR A 41 -21.12 0.09 0.71
N SER A 42 -21.13 0.68 1.91
CA SER A 42 -19.92 1.26 2.53
C SER A 42 -18.96 0.17 3.00
N ILE A 43 -19.51 -0.91 3.56
CA ILE A 43 -18.72 -2.06 4.03
C ILE A 43 -18.14 -2.82 2.84
N ALA A 44 -18.91 -3.02 1.77
CA ALA A 44 -18.43 -3.63 0.54
C ALA A 44 -17.25 -2.85 -0.06
N LYS A 45 -17.30 -1.51 -0.09
CA LYS A 45 -16.19 -0.67 -0.55
C LYS A 45 -14.94 -0.81 0.31
N LYS A 46 -15.08 -0.86 1.64
CA LYS A 46 -13.94 -1.04 2.55
C LYS A 46 -13.28 -2.42 2.39
N LEU A 47 -14.08 -3.47 2.25
CA LEU A 47 -13.58 -4.83 2.01
C LEU A 47 -12.91 -4.94 0.64
N ALA A 48 -13.50 -4.36 -0.41
CA ALA A 48 -12.89 -4.30 -1.74
C ALA A 48 -11.55 -3.54 -1.73
N GLY A 49 -11.45 -2.46 -0.95
CA GLY A 49 -10.18 -1.75 -0.75
C GLY A 49 -9.11 -2.62 -0.08
N ALA A 50 -9.48 -3.40 0.94
CA ALA A 50 -8.55 -4.33 1.59
C ALA A 50 -8.08 -5.44 0.66
N ASP A 51 -8.99 -6.01 -0.15
CA ASP A 51 -8.66 -7.02 -1.16
C ASP A 51 -7.74 -6.45 -2.24
N MET A 52 -7.99 -5.22 -2.69
CA MET A 52 -7.14 -4.52 -3.65
C MET A 52 -5.73 -4.25 -3.08
N ILE A 53 -5.62 -3.80 -1.84
CA ILE A 53 -4.33 -3.60 -1.17
C ILE A 53 -3.60 -4.95 -1.08
N ALA A 54 -4.27 -6.01 -0.64
CA ALA A 54 -3.65 -7.34 -0.57
C ALA A 54 -3.17 -7.83 -1.94
N TYR A 55 -3.92 -7.58 -3.01
CA TYR A 55 -3.51 -7.89 -4.38
C TYR A 55 -2.27 -7.10 -4.81
N ILE A 56 -2.22 -5.80 -4.53
CA ILE A 56 -1.07 -4.94 -4.82
C ILE A 56 0.16 -5.45 -4.06
N LEU A 57 0.03 -5.72 -2.75
CA LEU A 57 1.14 -6.18 -1.92
C LEU A 57 1.67 -7.55 -2.36
N LYS A 58 0.81 -8.47 -2.83
CA LYS A 58 1.25 -9.75 -3.42
C LYS A 58 2.01 -9.58 -4.72
N ASN A 59 1.61 -8.63 -5.54
CA ASN A 59 2.24 -8.34 -6.83
C ASN A 59 3.36 -7.29 -6.72
N LEU A 60 3.64 -6.79 -5.51
CA LEU A 60 4.66 -5.79 -5.25
C LEU A 60 6.01 -6.17 -5.84
N PRO A 61 6.49 -7.43 -5.86
CA PRO A 61 7.76 -7.77 -6.49
C PRO A 61 7.84 -7.41 -7.98
N LYS A 62 6.70 -7.40 -8.70
CA LYS A 62 6.63 -7.04 -10.12
C LYS A 62 6.78 -5.54 -10.35
N ALA A 63 6.31 -4.73 -9.40
CA ALA A 63 6.32 -3.27 -9.47
C ALA A 63 7.34 -2.63 -8.50
N LYS A 64 8.10 -3.45 -7.75
CA LYS A 64 9.02 -3.02 -6.68
C LYS A 64 10.02 -2.00 -7.22
N SER A 65 10.56 -2.27 -8.42
CA SER A 65 11.49 -1.37 -9.10
C SER A 65 10.84 0.00 -9.35
N ASP A 66 9.64 0.02 -9.94
CA ASP A 66 8.95 1.27 -10.29
C ASP A 66 8.62 2.09 -9.06
N PHE A 67 8.20 1.44 -7.97
CA PHE A 67 8.00 2.11 -6.68
C PHE A 67 9.26 2.82 -6.19
N PHE A 68 10.43 2.17 -6.26
CA PHE A 68 11.68 2.82 -5.88
C PHE A 68 12.04 3.98 -6.79
N HIS A 69 11.79 3.87 -8.09
CA HIS A 69 12.05 4.94 -9.04
C HIS A 69 11.14 6.15 -8.80
N ILE A 70 9.84 5.94 -8.54
CA ILE A 70 8.89 7.00 -8.21
C ILE A 70 9.34 7.77 -6.96
N ILE A 71 9.71 7.04 -5.91
CA ILE A 71 10.17 7.66 -4.65
C ILE A 71 11.52 8.37 -4.86
N ALA A 72 12.43 7.80 -5.65
CA ALA A 72 13.71 8.39 -5.98
C ALA A 72 13.54 9.72 -6.75
N ILE A 73 12.62 9.76 -7.72
CA ILE A 73 12.26 10.99 -8.45
C ILE A 73 11.67 12.02 -7.48
N PHE A 74 10.70 11.62 -6.66
CA PHE A 74 10.04 12.50 -5.70
C PHE A 74 11.03 13.09 -4.68
N GLU A 75 11.94 12.27 -4.14
CA GLU A 75 12.94 12.70 -3.18
C GLU A 75 14.19 13.35 -3.81
N SER A 76 14.29 13.39 -5.15
CA SER A 76 15.48 13.81 -5.89
C SER A 76 16.76 13.09 -5.43
N LYS A 77 16.67 11.76 -5.28
CA LYS A 77 17.74 10.87 -4.82
C LYS A 77 18.01 9.74 -5.81
N LYS A 78 19.12 9.03 -5.63
CA LYS A 78 19.35 7.76 -6.31
C LYS A 78 18.49 6.64 -5.73
N VAL A 79 18.16 5.65 -6.54
CA VAL A 79 17.37 4.48 -6.14
C VAL A 79 18.03 3.73 -4.98
N GLU A 80 19.35 3.61 -4.99
CA GLU A 80 20.14 2.92 -3.96
C GLU A 80 20.02 3.62 -2.60
N GLU A 81 19.92 4.95 -2.60
CA GLU A 81 19.71 5.73 -1.38
C GLU A 81 18.30 5.47 -0.81
N VAL A 82 17.29 5.40 -1.68
CA VAL A 82 15.92 5.07 -1.27
C VAL A 82 15.80 3.64 -0.75
N LYS A 83 16.49 2.67 -1.36
CA LYS A 83 16.49 1.28 -0.88
C LYS A 83 17.06 1.14 0.53
N SER A 84 18.12 1.89 0.81
CA SER A 84 18.85 1.84 2.09
C SER A 84 18.26 2.75 3.17
N GLN A 85 17.38 3.69 2.82
CA GLN A 85 16.79 4.60 3.79
C GLN A 85 15.84 3.88 4.77
N PRO A 86 15.58 4.47 5.95
CA PRO A 86 14.61 3.92 6.89
C PRO A 86 13.21 3.88 6.28
N LEU A 87 12.47 2.79 6.48
CA LEU A 87 11.10 2.64 5.99
C LEU A 87 10.19 3.84 6.38
N THR A 88 10.38 4.39 7.58
CA THR A 88 9.60 5.55 8.05
C THR A 88 9.72 6.75 7.10
N GLN A 89 10.90 6.97 6.52
CA GLN A 89 11.12 8.04 5.55
C GLN A 89 10.37 7.75 4.25
N THR A 90 10.47 6.51 3.73
CA THR A 90 9.68 6.10 2.55
C THR A 90 8.18 6.23 2.77
N MET A 91 7.67 5.87 3.96
CA MET A 91 6.25 6.02 4.26
C MET A 91 5.80 7.48 4.27
N VAL A 92 6.65 8.41 4.73
CA VAL A 92 6.40 9.85 4.64
C VAL A 92 6.33 10.29 3.18
N SER A 93 7.27 9.85 2.34
CA SER A 93 7.30 10.18 0.91
C SER A 93 6.09 9.63 0.16
N ILE A 94 5.74 8.36 0.39
CA ILE A 94 4.53 7.75 -0.18
C ILE A 94 3.29 8.54 0.25
N LYS A 95 3.18 8.88 1.53
CA LYS A 95 2.07 9.69 2.04
C LYS A 95 2.01 11.03 1.32
N ALA A 96 3.14 11.72 1.17
CA ALA A 96 3.20 13.00 0.48
C ALA A 96 2.71 12.87 -0.97
N ILE A 97 3.19 11.88 -1.72
CA ILE A 97 2.78 11.60 -3.11
C ILE A 97 1.27 11.38 -3.22
N ILE A 98 0.68 10.55 -2.36
CA ILE A 98 -0.76 10.22 -2.45
C ILE A 98 -1.69 11.29 -1.87
N THR A 99 -1.15 12.25 -1.12
CA THR A 99 -1.90 13.40 -0.59
C THR A 99 -1.70 14.66 -1.39
N ASP A 100 -0.71 14.69 -2.29
CA ASP A 100 -0.50 15.78 -3.22
C ASP A 100 -1.66 15.83 -4.21
N LYS A 101 -2.45 16.90 -4.13
CA LYS A 101 -3.69 17.02 -4.88
C LYS A 101 -3.43 17.07 -6.38
N ASP A 102 -2.37 17.76 -6.81
CA ASP A 102 -2.06 17.98 -8.22
C ASP A 102 -1.56 16.69 -8.86
N LEU A 103 -0.69 15.95 -8.17
CA LEU A 103 -0.25 14.62 -8.61
C LEU A 103 -1.44 13.64 -8.66
N MET A 104 -2.28 13.63 -7.63
CA MET A 104 -3.43 12.73 -7.60
C MET A 104 -4.48 13.06 -8.65
N ASP A 105 -4.69 14.34 -8.96
CA ASP A 105 -5.60 14.77 -10.00
C ASP A 105 -5.03 14.43 -11.40
N PHE A 106 -3.72 14.60 -11.63
CA PHE A 106 -3.04 14.12 -12.84
C PHE A 106 -3.20 12.60 -13.06
N PHE A 107 -3.04 11.79 -12.00
CA PHE A 107 -3.22 10.34 -12.12
C PHE A 107 -4.66 9.92 -12.38
N LYS A 108 -5.65 10.66 -11.87
CA LYS A 108 -7.08 10.40 -12.17
C LYS A 108 -7.44 10.70 -13.62
N GLU A 109 -6.79 11.66 -14.25
CA GLU A 109 -7.00 12.00 -15.66
C GLU A 109 -6.33 11.00 -16.61
N SER A 110 -5.38 10.21 -16.10
CA SER A 110 -4.59 9.25 -16.88
C SER A 110 -5.15 7.81 -16.85
N VAL A 111 -6.33 7.59 -16.25
CA VAL A 111 -7.03 6.30 -16.14
C VAL A 111 -8.47 6.46 -16.61
#